data_AF-A0A369QCM2-F1
#
_entry.id   AF-A0A369QCM2-F1
#
_cell.length_a   1.000
_cell.length_b   1.000
_cell.length_c   1.000
_cell.angle_alpha   90.00
_cell.angle_beta   90.00
_cell.angle_gamma   90.00
#
_symmetry.space_group_name_H-M   'P 1'
#
loop_
_entity.id
_entity.type
_entity.pdbx_description
1 polymer ?
#
loop_
_entity_poly.entity_id
_entity_poly.type
_entity_poly.pdbx_seq_one_letter_code
_entity_poly.pdbx_strand_id
1 'polypeptide(L)'
;MKFTMKTAMVATVATLGLSLAACDSAAENEMEDNAEEMEDAADMEIENMEETGQITDDQADAMEDNVDDQAEAMEEAADEMDSEPT
;
A
#
# COMPACT_ATOMS: atom_id res chain seq x y z
N MET A 1 11.41 22.49 10.61
CA MET A 1 10.14 22.82 11.29
C MET A 1 9.49 21.49 11.63
N LYS A 2 9.04 21.33 12.88
CA LYS A 2 8.41 20.11 13.39
C LYS A 2 7.03 19.98 12.76
N PHE A 3 6.85 19.04 11.84
CA PHE A 3 5.52 18.63 11.39
C PHE A 3 5.04 17.50 12.29
N THR A 4 4.44 17.89 13.41
CA THR A 4 3.69 16.99 14.28
C THR A 4 2.31 16.74 13.64
N MET A 5 2.29 15.92 12.59
CA MET A 5 1.05 15.36 12.01
C MET A 5 0.95 13.86 12.28
N LYS A 6 1.24 13.41 13.51
CA LYS A 6 0.89 12.06 13.99
C LYS A 6 -0.62 12.06 14.31
N THR A 7 -1.48 12.28 13.30
CA THR A 7 -2.96 12.20 13.33
C THR A 7 -3.57 12.50 11.94
N ALA A 8 -3.41 11.58 11.00
CA ALA A 8 -4.31 11.46 9.85
C ALA A 8 -4.92 10.06 9.94
N MET A 9 -6.02 9.92 10.69
CA MET A 9 -7.31 9.55 10.07
C MET A 9 -7.21 8.39 9.07
N VAL A 10 -7.02 7.17 9.57
CA VAL A 10 -7.47 5.94 8.91
C VAL A 10 -9.01 5.96 8.93
N ALA A 11 -9.61 6.65 7.97
CA ALA A 11 -11.05 6.78 7.88
C ALA A 11 -11.55 7.02 6.46
N THR A 12 -10.98 6.38 5.43
CA THR A 12 -11.61 6.35 4.10
C THR A 12 -11.04 5.27 3.17
N VAL A 13 -11.31 3.99 3.44
CA VAL A 13 -11.17 2.95 2.41
C VAL A 13 -12.40 2.04 2.46
N ALA A 14 -13.53 2.51 1.92
CA ALA A 14 -14.73 1.68 1.77
C ALA A 14 -15.72 2.18 0.70
N THR A 15 -15.37 3.16 -0.15
CA THR A 15 -16.38 3.75 -1.06
C THR A 15 -15.96 3.96 -2.52
N LEU A 16 -14.83 3.40 -2.96
CA LEU A 16 -14.46 3.47 -4.40
C LEU A 16 -14.99 2.31 -5.26
N GLY A 17 -15.66 1.30 -4.69
CA GLY A 17 -16.08 0.10 -5.43
C GLY A 17 -17.51 0.09 -6.00
N LEU A 18 -18.17 1.21 -6.33
CA LEU A 18 -19.58 1.18 -6.79
C LEU A 18 -19.89 1.79 -8.17
N SER A 19 -18.90 2.31 -8.91
CA SER A 19 -19.17 2.92 -10.23
C SER A 19 -18.26 2.50 -11.39
N LEU A 20 -17.21 1.69 -11.16
CA LEU A 20 -16.21 1.32 -12.17
C LEU A 20 -16.15 -0.19 -12.49
N ALA A 21 -17.18 -0.96 -12.13
CA ALA A 21 -17.23 -2.42 -12.29
C ALA A 21 -17.42 -2.92 -13.75
N ALA A 22 -16.74 -2.33 -14.73
CA ALA A 22 -16.89 -2.75 -16.14
C ALA A 22 -15.61 -2.75 -16.98
N CYS A 23 -14.45 -2.38 -16.42
CA CYS A 23 -13.17 -2.40 -17.12
C CYS A 23 -11.99 -2.80 -16.23
N ASP A 24 -12.25 -3.38 -15.06
CA ASP A 24 -11.22 -3.86 -14.14
C ASP A 24 -11.69 -5.25 -13.68
N SER A 25 -10.79 -6.23 -13.76
CA SER A 25 -11.12 -7.63 -13.54
C SER A 25 -11.20 -7.93 -12.04
N ALA A 26 -12.06 -8.87 -11.62
CA ALA A 26 -12.11 -9.26 -10.20
C ALA A 26 -10.77 -9.83 -9.67
N ALA A 27 -9.85 -10.21 -10.57
CA ALA A 27 -8.53 -10.68 -10.23
C ALA A 27 -7.49 -9.55 -10.09
N GLU A 28 -7.66 -8.44 -10.82
CA GLU A 28 -6.86 -7.21 -10.67
C GLU A 28 -7.16 -6.57 -9.32
N ASN A 29 -8.45 -6.27 -9.04
CA ASN A 29 -8.89 -5.80 -7.72
C ASN A 29 -8.41 -6.68 -6.55
N GLU A 30 -8.47 -8.01 -6.67
CA GLU A 30 -8.02 -8.91 -5.58
C GLU A 30 -6.50 -8.87 -5.39
N MET A 31 -5.74 -8.61 -6.46
CA MET A 31 -4.28 -8.49 -6.40
C MET A 31 -3.85 -7.13 -5.85
N GLU A 32 -4.51 -6.04 -6.26
CA GLU A 32 -4.32 -4.70 -5.70
C GLU A 32 -4.67 -4.67 -4.21
N ASP A 33 -5.85 -5.18 -3.83
CA ASP A 33 -6.26 -5.30 -2.41
C ASP A 33 -5.21 -6.08 -1.59
N ASN A 34 -4.57 -7.09 -2.18
CA ASN A 34 -3.54 -7.87 -1.50
C ASN A 34 -2.20 -7.13 -1.38
N ALA A 35 -1.85 -6.31 -2.38
CA ALA A 35 -0.67 -5.46 -2.34
C ALA A 35 -0.84 -4.37 -1.26
N GLU A 36 -1.98 -3.68 -1.24
CA GLU A 36 -2.32 -2.69 -0.20
C GLU A 36 -2.30 -3.31 1.21
N GLU A 37 -2.96 -4.46 1.41
CA GLU A 37 -2.96 -5.13 2.74
C GLU A 37 -1.55 -5.53 3.20
N MET A 38 -0.67 -5.88 2.27
CA MET A 38 0.72 -6.23 2.57
C MET A 38 1.55 -5.00 2.92
N GLU A 39 1.43 -3.91 2.16
CA GLU A 39 2.06 -2.63 2.44
C GLU A 39 1.66 -2.12 3.82
N ASP A 40 0.36 -2.00 4.08
CA ASP A 40 -0.20 -1.55 5.36
C ASP A 40 0.34 -2.37 6.54
N ALA A 41 0.44 -3.69 6.38
CA ALA A 41 0.93 -4.58 7.43
C ALA A 41 2.43 -4.39 7.69
N ALA A 42 3.22 -4.20 6.64
CA ALA A 42 4.66 -4.01 6.74
C ALA A 42 5.00 -2.63 7.32
N ASP A 43 4.31 -1.58 6.90
CA ASP A 43 4.48 -0.22 7.42
C ASP A 43 4.18 -0.15 8.92
N MET A 44 3.07 -0.76 9.36
CA MET A 44 2.78 -0.85 10.81
C MET A 44 3.88 -1.57 11.59
N GLU A 45 4.52 -2.60 11.01
CA GLU A 45 5.63 -3.29 11.66
C GLU A 45 6.88 -2.40 11.72
N ILE A 46 7.20 -1.70 10.63
CA ILE A 46 8.33 -0.77 10.53
C ILE A 46 8.17 0.39 11.51
N GLU A 47 7.00 1.04 11.54
CA GLU A 47 6.68 2.10 12.50
C GLU A 47 6.85 1.61 13.95
N ASN A 48 6.40 0.39 14.27
CA ASN A 48 6.57 -0.16 15.61
C ASN A 48 8.05 -0.47 15.92
N MET A 49 8.84 -0.91 14.94
CA MET A 49 10.28 -1.07 15.11
C MET A 49 10.98 0.27 15.36
N GLU A 50 10.57 1.33 14.67
CA GLU A 50 11.06 2.70 14.85
C GLU A 50 10.68 3.23 16.25
N GLU A 51 9.40 3.13 16.64
CA GLU A 51 8.90 3.59 17.93
C GLU A 51 9.53 2.85 19.11
N THR A 52 9.85 1.56 18.94
CA THR A 52 10.56 0.76 19.96
C THR A 52 12.07 0.97 19.95
N GLY A 53 12.60 1.76 19.01
CA GLY A 53 14.02 2.08 18.87
C GLY A 53 14.87 0.91 18.38
N GLN A 54 14.27 -0.07 17.72
CA GLN A 54 14.99 -1.20 17.09
C GLN A 54 15.71 -0.76 15.81
N ILE A 55 15.17 0.24 15.12
CA ILE A 55 15.70 0.85 13.91
C ILE A 55 15.70 2.37 14.06
N THR A 56 16.53 3.06 13.27
CA THR A 56 16.52 4.53 13.18
C THR A 56 15.53 5.01 12.12
N ASP A 57 15.14 6.29 12.16
CA ASP A 57 14.32 6.94 11.13
C ASP A 57 14.87 6.65 9.71
N ASP A 58 16.16 6.90 9.45
CA ASP A 58 16.79 6.62 8.13
C ASP A 58 16.71 5.14 7.69
N GLN A 59 16.51 4.21 8.63
CA GLN A 59 16.35 2.79 8.32
C GLN A 59 14.88 2.42 8.09
N ALA A 60 13.96 3.08 8.81
CA ALA A 60 12.52 2.97 8.58
C ALA A 60 12.19 3.48 7.17
N ASP A 61 12.64 4.70 6.82
CA ASP A 61 12.48 5.29 5.49
C ASP A 61 12.94 4.34 4.37
N ALA A 62 14.13 3.75 4.50
CA ALA A 62 14.68 2.85 3.49
C ALA A 62 13.94 1.49 3.39
N MET A 63 13.25 1.09 4.46
CA MET A 63 12.43 -0.12 4.47
C MET A 63 11.04 0.15 3.91
N GLU A 64 10.42 1.27 4.28
CA GLU A 64 9.16 1.77 3.69
C GLU A 64 9.32 1.92 2.18
N ASP A 65 10.38 2.60 1.71
CA ASP A 65 10.70 2.71 0.27
C ASP A 65 10.78 1.34 -0.42
N ASN A 66 11.29 0.30 0.26
CA ASN A 66 11.39 -1.05 -0.32
C ASN A 66 10.04 -1.78 -0.35
N VAL A 67 9.17 -1.51 0.61
CA VAL A 67 7.83 -2.09 0.68
C VAL A 67 6.97 -1.45 -0.40
N ASP A 68 7.03 -0.12 -0.54
CA ASP A 68 6.38 0.66 -1.60
C ASP A 68 6.79 0.15 -2.99
N ASP A 69 8.11 0.04 -3.26
CA ASP A 69 8.64 -0.55 -4.51
C ASP A 69 8.09 -1.96 -4.81
N GLN A 70 7.78 -2.76 -3.79
CA GLN A 70 7.22 -4.10 -3.95
C GLN A 70 5.71 -4.08 -4.17
N ALA A 71 4.98 -3.20 -3.49
CA ALA A 71 3.55 -2.99 -3.69
C ALA A 71 3.28 -2.45 -5.09
N GLU A 72 4.01 -1.40 -5.52
CA GLU A 72 3.94 -0.86 -6.88
C GLU A 72 4.20 -1.96 -7.94
N ALA A 73 5.18 -2.85 -7.70
CA ALA A 73 5.47 -3.94 -8.64
C ALA A 73 4.36 -4.99 -8.71
N MET A 74 3.57 -5.16 -7.65
CA MET A 74 2.40 -6.04 -7.64
C MET A 74 1.19 -5.38 -8.29
N GLU A 75 0.97 -4.09 -8.06
CA GLU A 75 -0.05 -3.29 -8.74
C GLU A 75 0.20 -3.23 -10.25
N GLU A 76 1.43 -2.95 -10.69
CA GLU A 76 1.77 -2.93 -12.12
C GLU A 76 1.56 -4.31 -12.77
N ALA A 77 1.78 -5.40 -12.02
CA ALA A 77 1.47 -6.75 -12.49
C ALA A 77 -0.04 -7.02 -12.57
N ALA A 78 -0.85 -6.43 -11.66
CA ALA A 78 -2.31 -6.50 -11.70
C ALA A 78 -2.87 -5.72 -12.90
N ASP A 79 -2.36 -4.52 -13.16
CA ASP A 79 -2.67 -3.69 -14.34
C ASP A 79 -2.39 -4.43 -15.67
N GLU A 80 -1.27 -5.16 -15.74
CA GLU A 80 -0.92 -5.98 -16.91
C GLU A 80 -1.94 -7.11 -17.16
N MET A 81 -2.65 -7.60 -16.12
CA MET A 81 -3.65 -8.65 -16.25
C MET A 81 -4.95 -8.18 -16.91
N ASP A 82 -5.31 -6.91 -16.79
CA ASP A 82 -6.50 -6.34 -17.44
C ASP A 82 -6.22 -5.75 -18.83
N SER A 83 -4.98 -5.35 -19.09
CA SER A 83 -4.56 -4.84 -20.40
C SER A 83 -4.33 -5.93 -21.47
N GLU A 84 -4.56 -7.21 -21.17
CA GLU A 84 -4.73 -8.27 -22.19
C GLU A 84 -6.16 -8.25 -22.79
N PRO A 85 -6.35 -7.78 -24.04
CA PRO A 85 -7.66 -7.81 -24.68
C PRO A 85 -8.07 -9.27 -24.96
N THR A 86 -9.21 -9.71 -24.39
CA THR A 86 -9.91 -10.94 -24.83
C THR A 86 -10.82 -10.69 -26.03
#